data_AF-A0A7R9MUQ7-F1
#
_entry.id   AF-A0A7R9MUQ7-F1
#
_cell.length_a   1.000
_cell.length_b   1.000
_cell.length_c   1.000
_cell.angle_alpha   90.00
_cell.angle_beta   90.00
_cell.angle_gamma   90.00
#
_symmetry.space_group_name_H-M   'P 1'
#
loop_
_entity.id
_entity.type
_entity.pdbx_description
1 polymer ?
#
loop_
_entity_poly.entity_id
_entity_poly.type
_entity_poly.pdbx_seq_one_letter_code
_entity_poly.pdbx_strand_id
1 'polypeptide(L)'
;FSDSLLPTDRPAFSCADGSLALPKEGFTLPSKCWQWETDWYIETNIEGEPLEPEGWSYAIDFPMKFGTEKRWQSLVRRRRWLRYVCVNEWALVESIHGDFVAEPFIDISTGGYDMPGSQKDVLAVWAVTVIGRVIYRTGIDKFSPEGVSWVIVEVPVGWEVNQISCGPTGLVWTVAWDGSALVRTGINR
;
A
#
# COMPACT_ATOMS: atom_id res chain seq x y z
N PHE A 1 -25.96 -24.77 2.19
CA PHE A 1 -25.83 -23.32 2.40
C PHE A 1 -27.05 -22.66 1.80
N SER A 2 -27.65 -21.71 2.50
CA SER A 2 -28.80 -20.94 2.00
C SER A 2 -28.34 -19.80 1.09
N ASP A 3 -29.20 -19.38 0.17
CA ASP A 3 -29.00 -18.18 -0.65
C ASP A 3 -29.67 -16.93 -0.04
N SER A 4 -30.50 -17.11 1.00
CA SER A 4 -31.11 -16.04 1.78
C SER A 4 -30.50 -15.97 3.18
N LEU A 5 -30.13 -14.77 3.60
CA LEU A 5 -29.63 -14.47 4.94
C LEU A 5 -30.79 -14.14 5.89
N LEU A 6 -30.69 -14.61 7.12
CA LEU A 6 -31.54 -14.20 8.23
C LEU A 6 -31.09 -12.83 8.76
N PRO A 7 -31.95 -12.06 9.45
CA PRO A 7 -31.60 -10.76 10.01
C PRO A 7 -30.41 -10.78 10.99
N THR A 8 -30.16 -11.93 11.63
CA THR A 8 -29.05 -12.14 12.57
C THR A 8 -27.79 -12.67 11.91
N ASP A 9 -27.84 -13.01 10.62
CA ASP A 9 -26.68 -13.51 9.89
C ASP A 9 -25.66 -12.39 9.63
N ARG A 10 -24.42 -12.80 9.38
CA ARG A 10 -23.36 -11.88 8.99
C ARG A 10 -23.69 -11.18 7.65
N PRO A 11 -23.13 -9.98 7.40
CA PRO A 11 -23.36 -9.25 6.15
C PRO A 11 -23.05 -10.08 4.90
N ALA A 12 -23.84 -9.90 3.83
CA ALA A 12 -23.65 -10.61 2.56
C ALA A 12 -22.30 -10.34 1.89
N PHE A 13 -21.78 -9.11 2.07
CA PHE A 13 -20.44 -8.72 1.69
C PHE A 13 -19.74 -8.15 2.91
N SER A 14 -18.56 -8.67 3.22
CA SER A 14 -17.87 -8.36 4.45
C SER A 14 -16.35 -8.36 4.28
N CYS A 15 -15.65 -7.87 5.30
CA CYS A 15 -14.23 -8.16 5.48
C CYS A 15 -13.98 -9.66 5.70
N ALA A 16 -12.71 -10.05 5.76
CA ALA A 16 -12.28 -11.45 5.79
C ALA A 16 -12.86 -12.26 6.97
N ASP A 17 -13.04 -11.66 8.14
CA ASP A 17 -13.57 -12.33 9.33
C ASP A 17 -15.11 -12.23 9.46
N GLY A 18 -15.78 -11.60 8.49
CA GLY A 18 -17.24 -11.48 8.50
C GLY A 18 -17.80 -10.52 9.55
N SER A 19 -16.99 -9.64 10.15
CA SER A 19 -17.42 -8.70 11.20
C SER A 19 -17.90 -7.34 10.66
N LEU A 20 -17.28 -6.84 9.58
CA LEU A 20 -17.57 -5.54 8.99
C LEU A 20 -18.25 -5.71 7.64
N ALA A 21 -19.38 -5.03 7.42
CA ALA A 21 -20.05 -4.98 6.13
C ALA A 21 -19.24 -4.14 5.14
N LEU A 22 -18.91 -4.73 3.98
CA LEU A 22 -18.12 -4.09 2.91
C LEU A 22 -18.81 -4.35 1.55
N PRO A 23 -19.90 -3.63 1.23
CA PRO A 23 -20.58 -3.79 -0.06
C PRO A 23 -19.64 -3.45 -1.22
N LYS A 24 -19.80 -4.13 -2.36
CA LYS A 24 -18.94 -3.95 -3.54
C LYS A 24 -18.95 -2.51 -4.07
N GLU A 25 -20.07 -1.83 -3.92
CA GLU A 25 -20.30 -0.46 -4.36
C GLU A 25 -19.67 0.56 -3.40
N GLY A 26 -19.27 0.15 -2.20
CA GLY A 26 -18.68 1.02 -1.18
C GLY A 26 -17.18 1.30 -1.36
N PHE A 27 -16.53 0.66 -2.35
CA PHE A 27 -15.10 0.85 -2.60
C PHE A 27 -14.86 2.04 -3.53
N THR A 28 -14.17 3.05 -3.03
CA THR A 28 -13.71 4.20 -3.81
C THR A 28 -12.21 4.09 -4.11
N LEU A 29 -11.80 4.67 -5.23
CA LEU A 29 -10.39 4.77 -5.57
C LEU A 29 -9.70 5.78 -4.62
N PRO A 30 -8.43 5.56 -4.23
CA PRO A 30 -7.71 6.45 -3.33
C PRO A 30 -7.62 7.89 -3.84
N SER A 31 -7.42 8.06 -5.15
CA SER A 31 -7.32 9.36 -5.80
C SER A 31 -7.74 9.30 -7.28
N LYS A 32 -7.72 10.43 -7.99
CA LYS A 32 -8.18 10.55 -9.39
C LYS A 32 -7.24 9.90 -10.40
N CYS A 33 -5.98 9.66 -10.05
CA CYS A 33 -5.00 9.06 -10.96
C CYS A 33 -5.22 7.55 -11.17
N TRP A 34 -5.99 6.95 -10.27
CA TRP A 34 -6.39 5.56 -10.33
C TRP A 34 -7.59 5.36 -11.23
N GLN A 35 -7.62 4.20 -11.87
CA GLN A 35 -8.81 3.69 -12.53
C GLN A 35 -8.96 2.21 -12.23
N TRP A 36 -10.21 1.75 -12.23
CA TRP A 36 -10.48 0.32 -12.22
C TRP A 36 -10.02 -0.27 -13.54
N GLU A 37 -9.06 -1.19 -13.48
CA GLU A 37 -8.58 -1.90 -14.67
C GLU A 37 -9.59 -2.95 -15.11
N THR A 38 -10.22 -3.60 -14.14
CA THR A 38 -11.18 -4.68 -14.38
C THR A 38 -12.45 -4.49 -13.57
N ASP A 39 -13.48 -5.23 -13.96
CA ASP A 39 -14.60 -5.52 -13.06
C ASP A 39 -14.21 -6.48 -11.95
N TRP A 40 -15.13 -6.66 -11.00
CA TRP A 40 -14.99 -7.61 -9.91
C TRP A 40 -14.87 -9.05 -10.44
N TYR A 41 -13.82 -9.75 -10.03
CA TYR A 41 -13.63 -11.17 -10.29
C TYR A 41 -13.66 -11.95 -8.98
N ILE A 42 -13.96 -13.24 -9.08
CA ILE A 42 -13.94 -14.16 -7.95
C ILE A 42 -12.55 -14.80 -7.90
N GLU A 43 -11.95 -14.83 -6.71
CA GLU A 43 -10.73 -15.59 -6.48
C GLU A 43 -11.00 -17.09 -6.72
N THR A 44 -10.19 -17.72 -7.57
CA THR A 44 -10.34 -19.13 -7.96
C THR A 44 -9.28 -20.03 -7.34
N ASN A 45 -8.44 -19.51 -6.44
CA ASN A 45 -7.35 -20.25 -5.81
C ASN A 45 -7.06 -19.70 -4.40
N ILE A 46 -6.81 -20.59 -3.43
CA ILE A 46 -6.33 -20.22 -2.10
C ILE A 46 -5.07 -21.04 -1.78
N GLU A 47 -3.98 -20.36 -1.42
CA GLU A 47 -2.70 -20.99 -1.03
C GLU A 47 -2.13 -21.97 -2.09
N GLY A 48 -2.43 -21.75 -3.37
CA GLY A 48 -1.99 -22.62 -4.47
C GLY A 48 -3.02 -23.71 -4.81
N GLU A 49 -4.04 -23.93 -3.98
CA GLU A 49 -5.10 -24.89 -4.26
C GLU A 49 -6.25 -24.26 -5.05
N PRO A 50 -6.67 -24.84 -6.19
CA PRO A 50 -7.81 -24.34 -6.95
C PRO A 50 -9.12 -24.51 -6.17
N LEU A 51 -9.98 -23.51 -6.26
CA LEU A 51 -11.34 -23.55 -5.74
C LEU A 51 -12.30 -24.16 -6.77
N GLU A 52 -13.48 -24.56 -6.29
CA GLU A 52 -14.60 -24.94 -7.16
C GLU A 52 -14.95 -23.83 -8.17
N PRO A 53 -15.61 -24.13 -9.30
CA PRO A 53 -15.87 -23.16 -10.38
C PRO A 53 -16.55 -21.84 -9.96
N GLU A 54 -17.25 -21.83 -8.83
CA GLU A 54 -17.92 -20.64 -8.27
C GLU A 54 -17.07 -19.87 -7.23
N GLY A 55 -15.86 -20.35 -6.92
CA GLY A 55 -14.91 -19.75 -5.99
C GLY A 55 -15.33 -19.78 -4.52
N TRP A 56 -16.15 -20.76 -4.13
CA TRP A 56 -16.55 -20.94 -2.74
C TRP A 56 -15.44 -21.61 -1.93
N SER A 57 -15.22 -21.07 -0.73
CA SER A 57 -14.40 -21.66 0.32
C SER A 57 -15.24 -21.90 1.56
N TYR A 58 -14.84 -22.85 2.40
CA TYR A 58 -15.67 -23.39 3.48
C TYR A 58 -14.95 -23.41 4.82
N ALA A 59 -15.66 -23.10 5.91
CA ALA A 59 -15.14 -23.19 7.28
C ALA A 59 -16.21 -23.65 8.27
N ILE A 60 -15.78 -23.99 9.48
CA ILE A 60 -16.70 -24.33 10.59
C ILE A 60 -17.47 -23.08 11.03
N ASP A 61 -16.76 -21.97 11.26
CA ASP A 61 -17.34 -20.64 11.56
C ASP A 61 -16.26 -19.57 11.26
N PHE A 62 -16.64 -18.30 11.27
CA PHE A 62 -15.68 -17.20 11.30
C PHE A 62 -15.11 -17.00 12.72
N PRO A 63 -13.83 -16.64 12.89
CA PRO A 63 -12.83 -16.32 11.86
C PRO A 63 -11.90 -17.52 11.52
N MET A 64 -12.39 -18.76 11.60
CA MET A 64 -11.57 -19.95 11.37
C MET A 64 -11.02 -20.02 9.94
N LYS A 65 -9.94 -20.80 9.74
CA LYS A 65 -9.33 -20.99 8.42
C LYS A 65 -10.33 -21.63 7.45
N PHE A 66 -10.47 -21.02 6.28
CA PHE A 66 -11.28 -21.53 5.18
C PHE A 66 -10.46 -22.51 4.32
N GLY A 67 -11.08 -23.63 3.98
CA GLY A 67 -10.55 -24.62 3.05
C GLY A 67 -11.26 -24.60 1.70
N THR A 68 -10.67 -25.30 0.73
CA THR A 68 -11.16 -25.45 -0.64
C THR A 68 -12.36 -26.39 -0.74
N GLU A 69 -12.42 -27.42 0.11
CA GLU A 69 -13.47 -28.44 0.09
C GLU A 69 -14.55 -28.22 1.14
N LYS A 70 -15.81 -28.50 0.77
CA LYS A 70 -16.93 -28.57 1.69
C LYS A 70 -16.86 -29.84 2.54
N ARG A 71 -16.84 -29.68 3.87
CA ARG A 71 -16.88 -30.79 4.83
C ARG A 71 -18.22 -30.86 5.54
N TRP A 72 -18.52 -31.97 6.20
CA TRP A 72 -19.78 -32.16 6.93
C TRP A 72 -19.97 -31.12 8.05
N GLN A 73 -18.88 -30.68 8.66
CA GLN A 73 -18.85 -29.66 9.72
C GLN A 73 -18.73 -28.22 9.18
N SER A 74 -18.80 -28.01 7.86
CA SER A 74 -18.73 -26.67 7.27
C SER A 74 -20.08 -25.98 7.44
N LEU A 75 -20.16 -25.00 8.35
CA LEU A 75 -21.39 -24.23 8.61
C LEU A 75 -21.42 -22.91 7.85
N VAL A 76 -20.25 -22.39 7.45
CA VAL A 76 -20.12 -21.15 6.68
C VAL A 76 -19.39 -21.37 5.37
N ARG A 77 -19.76 -20.59 4.35
CA ARG A 77 -19.03 -20.48 3.09
C ARG A 77 -18.81 -19.02 2.74
N ARG A 78 -17.72 -18.71 2.04
CA ARG A 78 -17.46 -17.38 1.49
C ARG A 78 -16.79 -17.49 0.12
N ARG A 79 -16.93 -16.45 -0.69
CA ARG A 79 -16.14 -16.25 -1.91
C ARG A 79 -15.44 -14.90 -1.81
N ARG A 80 -14.17 -14.83 -2.22
CA ARG A 80 -13.41 -13.59 -2.19
C ARG A 80 -13.59 -12.88 -3.52
N TRP A 81 -14.09 -11.65 -3.46
CA TRP A 81 -14.17 -10.77 -4.61
C TRP A 81 -12.93 -9.89 -4.64
N LEU A 82 -12.39 -9.73 -5.83
CA LEU A 82 -11.19 -8.97 -6.07
C LEU A 82 -11.45 -8.04 -7.26
N ARG A 83 -10.73 -6.92 -7.30
CA ARG A 83 -10.81 -5.95 -8.40
C ARG A 83 -9.45 -5.30 -8.56
N TYR A 84 -8.95 -5.24 -9.79
CA TYR A 84 -7.66 -4.64 -10.07
C TYR A 84 -7.80 -3.14 -10.36
N VAL A 85 -6.81 -2.39 -9.90
CA VAL A 85 -6.66 -0.95 -10.14
C VAL A 85 -5.34 -0.72 -10.86
N CYS A 86 -5.34 0.26 -11.76
CA CYS A 86 -4.12 0.74 -12.39
C CYS A 86 -4.02 2.26 -12.29
N VAL A 87 -2.80 2.78 -12.42
CA VAL A 87 -2.54 4.21 -12.51
C VAL A 87 -2.47 4.55 -14.00
N ASN A 88 -3.34 5.45 -14.45
CA ASN A 88 -3.42 5.84 -15.87
C ASN A 88 -3.06 7.32 -16.10
N GLU A 89 -2.94 8.08 -15.01
CA GLU A 89 -2.55 9.49 -15.05
C GLU A 89 -1.41 9.75 -14.06
N TRP A 90 -0.72 10.87 -14.27
CA TRP A 90 0.28 11.35 -13.32
C TRP A 90 -0.42 11.73 -12.00
N ALA A 91 -0.02 11.08 -10.92
CA ALA A 91 -0.49 11.42 -9.58
C ALA A 91 0.28 12.64 -9.05
N LEU A 92 -0.41 13.75 -8.80
CA LEU A 92 0.19 14.88 -8.12
C LEU A 92 0.35 14.55 -6.63
N VAL A 93 1.59 14.49 -6.16
CA VAL A 93 1.89 14.34 -4.73
C VAL A 93 1.85 15.71 -4.06
N GLU A 94 1.22 15.78 -2.88
CA GLU A 94 1.07 17.02 -2.11
C GLU A 94 2.42 17.69 -1.81
N SER A 95 2.45 19.03 -1.75
CA SER A 95 3.62 19.76 -1.24
C SER A 95 3.67 19.69 0.28
N ILE A 96 4.80 20.09 0.87
CA ILE A 96 4.96 20.17 2.33
C ILE A 96 4.20 21.34 2.98
N HIS A 97 3.82 22.38 2.22
CA HIS A 97 3.16 23.60 2.72
C HIS A 97 1.80 23.90 2.08
N GLY A 98 1.24 22.97 1.31
CA GLY A 98 0.04 23.18 0.49
C GLY A 98 0.28 24.03 -0.76
N ASP A 99 1.16 25.03 -0.69
CA ASP A 99 1.69 25.75 -1.86
C ASP A 99 2.98 25.08 -2.36
N PHE A 100 3.07 24.82 -3.66
CA PHE A 100 4.24 24.21 -4.30
C PHE A 100 5.42 25.18 -4.42
N VAL A 101 5.17 26.49 -4.41
CA VAL A 101 6.21 27.51 -4.61
C VAL A 101 6.88 27.90 -3.30
N ALA A 102 6.21 27.71 -2.17
CA ALA A 102 6.75 28.07 -0.85
C ALA A 102 8.07 27.34 -0.53
N GLU A 103 8.14 26.06 -0.87
CA GLU A 103 9.35 25.24 -0.68
C GLU A 103 9.36 24.07 -1.67
N PRO A 104 9.71 24.33 -2.95
CA PRO A 104 9.70 23.31 -4.00
C PRO A 104 10.74 22.22 -3.75
N PHE A 105 10.44 21.02 -4.26
CA PHE A 105 11.41 19.93 -4.34
C PHE A 105 12.38 20.18 -5.50
N ILE A 106 13.67 19.99 -5.24
CA ILE A 106 14.74 20.18 -6.22
C ILE A 106 15.37 18.85 -6.65
N ASP A 107 15.19 17.79 -5.86
CA ASP A 107 15.64 16.44 -6.17
C ASP A 107 14.74 15.38 -5.52
N ILE A 108 14.67 14.20 -6.12
CA ILE A 108 13.91 13.04 -5.64
C ILE A 108 14.66 11.75 -5.91
N SER A 109 14.63 10.81 -4.96
CA SER A 109 15.24 9.50 -5.12
C SER A 109 14.37 8.38 -4.56
N THR A 110 14.38 7.25 -5.26
CA THR A 110 13.60 6.06 -4.92
C THR A 110 14.52 4.85 -4.74
N GLY A 111 14.28 4.04 -3.71
CA GLY A 111 15.09 2.86 -3.41
C GLY A 111 14.44 1.96 -2.35
N GLY A 112 15.23 1.25 -1.56
CA GLY A 112 14.74 0.49 -0.40
C GLY A 112 13.90 -0.75 -0.70
N TYR A 113 13.78 -1.17 -1.96
CA TYR A 113 12.96 -2.30 -2.39
C TYR A 113 13.56 -3.68 -2.03
N ASP A 114 14.80 -3.72 -1.54
CA ASP A 114 15.51 -4.93 -1.10
C ASP A 114 16.03 -4.77 0.34
N MET A 115 15.24 -4.13 1.21
CA MET A 115 15.59 -3.99 2.63
C MET A 115 15.43 -5.32 3.38
N PRO A 116 16.48 -5.81 4.07
CA PRO A 116 16.39 -7.03 4.88
C PRO A 116 15.31 -6.89 5.97
N GLY A 117 14.38 -7.85 6.03
CA GLY A 117 13.29 -7.84 7.00
C GLY A 117 12.12 -6.89 6.70
N SER A 118 12.18 -6.12 5.59
CA SER A 118 11.03 -5.37 5.10
C SER A 118 10.00 -6.30 4.45
N GLN A 119 8.73 -5.88 4.44
CA GLN A 119 7.76 -6.45 3.50
C GLN A 119 8.30 -6.29 2.06
N LYS A 120 8.12 -7.34 1.25
CA LYS A 120 8.42 -7.30 -0.19
C LYS A 120 7.56 -6.21 -0.85
N ASP A 121 8.10 -5.62 -1.92
CA ASP A 121 7.42 -4.63 -2.78
C ASP A 121 7.15 -3.25 -2.15
N VAL A 122 7.92 -2.86 -1.13
CA VAL A 122 7.81 -1.52 -0.55
C VAL A 122 8.93 -0.60 -1.02
N LEU A 123 8.56 0.49 -1.67
CA LEU A 123 9.48 1.51 -2.17
C LEU A 123 9.73 2.58 -1.08
N ALA A 124 10.98 3.00 -0.92
CA ALA A 124 11.35 4.19 -0.17
C ALA A 124 11.47 5.37 -1.12
N VAL A 125 10.80 6.48 -0.83
CA VAL A 125 10.87 7.71 -1.62
C VAL A 125 11.35 8.87 -0.75
N TRP A 126 12.39 9.53 -1.23
CA TRP A 126 13.07 10.63 -0.59
C TRP A 126 13.05 11.85 -1.50
N ALA A 127 12.99 13.05 -0.92
CA ALA A 127 13.13 14.28 -1.68
C ALA A 127 13.98 15.29 -0.92
N VAL A 128 14.52 16.25 -1.66
CA VAL A 128 15.24 17.41 -1.14
C VAL A 128 14.51 18.68 -1.54
N THR A 129 14.34 19.58 -0.59
CA THR A 129 13.71 20.88 -0.84
C THR A 129 14.74 21.95 -1.25
N VAL A 130 14.29 23.05 -1.85
CA VAL A 130 15.17 24.14 -2.29
C VAL A 130 15.98 24.79 -1.15
N ILE A 131 15.50 24.70 0.09
CA ILE A 131 16.22 25.19 1.28
C ILE A 131 17.05 24.08 1.97
N GLY A 132 17.24 22.96 1.28
CA GLY A 132 18.11 21.87 1.68
C GLY A 132 17.59 20.93 2.76
N ARG A 133 16.27 20.87 2.98
CA ARG A 133 15.68 19.86 3.86
C ARG A 133 15.59 18.51 3.15
N VAL A 134 15.87 17.45 3.88
CA VAL A 134 15.62 16.08 3.46
C VAL A 134 14.27 15.63 3.99
N ILE A 135 13.43 15.09 3.13
CA ILE A 135 12.10 14.61 3.49
C ILE A 135 11.88 13.19 2.96
N TYR A 136 11.02 12.44 3.65
CA TYR A 136 10.67 11.06 3.33
C TYR A 136 9.16 10.93 3.12
N ARG A 137 8.74 10.17 2.10
CA ARG A 137 7.31 9.89 1.84
C ARG A 137 6.86 8.64 2.59
N THR A 138 5.81 8.77 3.40
CA THR A 138 5.24 7.68 4.21
C THR A 138 4.07 7.01 3.50
N GLY A 139 3.65 5.84 3.98
CA GLY A 139 2.42 5.17 3.52
C GLY A 139 2.45 4.66 2.08
N ILE A 140 3.65 4.53 1.49
CA ILE A 140 3.81 3.91 0.17
C ILE A 140 3.70 2.40 0.33
N ASP A 141 2.79 1.80 -0.43
CA ASP A 141 2.67 0.36 -0.59
C ASP A 141 2.13 0.01 -1.99
N LYS A 142 1.88 -1.28 -2.24
CA LYS A 142 1.35 -1.76 -3.53
C LYS A 142 -0.02 -1.19 -3.90
N PHE A 143 -0.84 -0.84 -2.91
CA PHE A 143 -2.19 -0.29 -3.09
C PHE A 143 -2.21 1.24 -3.00
N SER A 144 -1.14 1.85 -2.51
CA SER A 144 -0.95 3.29 -2.37
C SER A 144 0.47 3.75 -2.78
N PRO A 145 0.89 3.61 -4.06
CA PRO A 145 2.16 4.10 -4.60
C PRO A 145 2.44 5.59 -4.37
N GLU A 146 1.42 6.44 -4.29
CA GLU A 146 1.57 7.88 -4.03
C GLU A 146 1.91 8.21 -2.56
N GLY A 147 1.69 7.25 -1.65
CA GLY A 147 1.90 7.43 -0.22
C GLY A 147 0.93 8.42 0.42
N VAL A 148 1.11 8.67 1.71
CA VAL A 148 0.19 9.46 2.54
C VAL A 148 0.73 10.85 2.82
N SER A 149 1.91 10.96 3.44
CA SER A 149 2.43 12.26 3.88
C SER A 149 3.94 12.37 3.73
N TRP A 150 4.45 13.60 3.76
CA TRP A 150 5.87 13.87 3.90
C TRP A 150 6.26 14.00 5.37
N VAL A 151 7.41 13.46 5.74
CA VAL A 151 8.04 13.66 7.05
C VAL A 151 9.43 14.25 6.89
N ILE A 152 9.75 15.27 7.69
CA ILE A 152 11.07 15.89 7.70
C ILE A 152 12.05 14.94 8.37
N VAL A 153 13.19 14.72 7.73
CA VAL A 153 14.29 13.93 8.27
C VAL A 153 15.44 14.87 8.60
N GLU A 154 15.72 14.99 9.90
CA GLU A 154 16.75 15.89 10.42
C GLU A 154 18.13 15.57 9.84
N VAL A 155 18.79 16.63 9.39
CA VAL A 155 20.17 16.65 8.92
C VAL A 155 20.98 17.46 9.94
N PRO A 156 22.27 17.14 10.19
CA PRO A 156 23.10 17.93 11.11
C PRO A 156 23.02 19.44 10.84
N VAL A 157 22.99 20.23 11.92
CA VAL A 157 22.86 21.69 11.83
C VAL A 157 23.97 22.29 10.95
N GLY A 158 23.57 23.17 10.02
CA GLY A 158 24.48 23.84 9.09
C GLY A 158 24.69 23.12 7.77
N TRP A 159 24.04 21.97 7.56
CA TRP A 159 24.12 21.21 6.31
C TRP A 159 22.82 21.35 5.54
N GLU A 160 22.93 21.98 4.36
CA GLU A 160 21.81 22.16 3.43
C GLU A 160 22.02 21.23 2.24
N VAL A 161 21.15 20.22 2.11
CA VAL A 161 21.28 19.20 1.07
C VAL A 161 20.88 19.74 -0.30
N ASN A 162 21.57 19.33 -1.35
CA ASN A 162 21.25 19.65 -2.74
C ASN A 162 20.77 18.41 -3.50
N GLN A 163 21.49 17.29 -3.35
CA GLN A 163 21.21 16.05 -4.07
C GLN A 163 21.06 14.86 -3.13
N ILE A 164 20.25 13.88 -3.53
CA ILE A 164 19.97 12.66 -2.77
C ILE A 164 19.95 11.42 -3.66
N SER A 165 20.44 10.30 -3.12
CA SER A 165 20.41 8.99 -3.77
C SER A 165 20.11 7.89 -2.76
N CYS A 166 19.12 7.05 -3.07
CA CYS A 166 18.70 5.92 -2.24
C CYS A 166 19.01 4.60 -2.95
N GLY A 167 19.81 3.75 -2.30
CA GLY A 167 20.14 2.42 -2.80
C GLY A 167 19.04 1.36 -2.56
N PRO A 168 19.17 0.16 -3.16
CA PRO A 168 18.18 -0.92 -3.03
C PRO A 168 17.93 -1.36 -1.58
N THR A 169 18.97 -1.34 -0.75
CA THR A 169 18.92 -1.73 0.67
C THR A 169 18.55 -0.58 1.61
N GLY A 170 18.11 0.56 1.08
CA GLY A 170 17.73 1.74 1.87
C GLY A 170 18.90 2.60 2.35
N LEU A 171 20.13 2.34 1.91
CA LEU A 171 21.27 3.23 2.16
C LEU A 171 21.06 4.55 1.41
N VAL A 172 21.10 5.68 2.12
CA VAL A 172 20.90 7.01 1.53
C VAL A 172 22.19 7.81 1.56
N TRP A 173 22.55 8.37 0.41
CA TRP A 173 23.64 9.31 0.24
C TRP A 173 23.10 10.67 -0.17
N THR A 174 23.71 11.73 0.32
CA THR A 174 23.37 13.10 -0.03
C THR A 174 24.60 13.94 -0.27
N VAL A 175 24.49 14.94 -1.14
CA VAL A 175 25.50 15.98 -1.33
C VAL A 175 24.91 17.32 -0.94
N ALA A 176 25.60 18.07 -0.09
CA ALA A 176 25.21 19.41 0.33
C ALA A 176 25.74 20.49 -0.63
N TRP A 177 25.24 21.72 -0.48
CA TRP A 177 25.62 22.84 -1.35
C TRP A 177 27.12 23.19 -1.32
N ASP A 178 27.78 22.96 -0.20
CA ASP A 178 29.23 23.16 -0.04
C ASP A 178 30.08 22.00 -0.62
N GLY A 179 29.43 21.01 -1.25
CA GLY A 179 30.07 19.85 -1.86
C GLY A 179 30.38 18.71 -0.90
N SER A 180 30.05 18.86 0.38
CA SER A 180 30.22 17.81 1.37
C SER A 180 29.17 16.70 1.20
N ALA A 181 29.54 15.46 1.59
CA ALA A 181 28.67 14.30 1.44
C ALA A 181 28.26 13.74 2.80
N LEU A 182 26.98 13.35 2.93
CA LEU A 182 26.47 12.64 4.09
C LEU A 182 25.95 11.26 3.68
N VAL A 183 26.07 10.31 4.61
CA VAL A 183 25.49 8.98 4.49
C VAL A 183 24.59 8.70 5.68
N ARG A 184 23.41 8.17 5.41
CA ARG A 184 22.48 7.69 6.43
C ARG A 184 22.36 6.18 6.35
N THR A 185 22.66 5.51 7.47
CA THR A 185 22.44 4.07 7.65
C THR A 185 21.21 3.85 8.52
N GLY A 186 20.39 2.86 8.16
CA GLY A 186 19.17 2.53 8.92
C GLY A 186 18.01 3.47 8.65
N ILE A 187 17.09 3.02 7.79
CA ILE A 187 15.73 3.55 7.74
C ILE A 187 14.91 2.65 8.65
N ASN A 188 14.83 3.00 9.94
CA ASN A 188 13.82 2.38 10.79
C ASN A 188 12.50 3.11 10.51
N ARG A 189 11.54 2.38 9.96
CA ARG A 189 10.16 2.83 9.81
C ARG A 189 9.47 2.95 11.16
#